data_AF-A0A498C6L8-F1
#
_entry.id   AF-A0A498C6L8-F1
#
_cell.length_a   1.000
_cell.length_b   1.000
_cell.length_c   1.000
_cell.angle_alpha   90.00
_cell.angle_beta   90.00
_cell.angle_gamma   90.00
#
_symmetry.space_group_name_H-M   'P 1'
#
loop_
_entity.id
_entity.type
_entity.pdbx_description
1 polymer ?
#
loop_
_entity_poly.entity_id
_entity_poly.type
_entity_poly.pdbx_seq_one_letter_code
_entity_poly.pdbx_strand_id
1 'polypeptide(L)'
;MSNRSLNDPFNPEADLRHGAGCTCSSCGGSEHAHHDHGATPVEQETNPMLAAKQGVDKEAMFDRAVESAVVRALFGHHDASRRFFLKAVGAGTFAAAVGSIFPLDAAKALLKDNLGDPEKRDLTVGFVPITCATPIIMAHPMGFYERYGLNVDLRSTAGWAVARDMSMNREYDASHMLTPMPLAMTMGTGSSSMPFIMPAVENINGQAITLHNKHKDKRDPSQWKGFRFAVPFDFSMHNFLLRYYVAEHGLDPDRDIQIRVLPPPEMVANLRAGNVDGYLAPDPFNQRAVWEEVGFIHMLTKEIWDGHPCCAFATSRAFAEEYPNSFGALFKAIVEATHYSSEHENRAEIAEAIAPRNYLNQPVSVIQQVLTGRYADGLGNVKEDPDRIDFDPFPWHSMAVWIMTQMKRWGYVDGDVDYKGIAEEVYLATECGRVMRELGYEPPEVTYKSHMIMGKEFDPEQPEAYVDSFEIRRS
;
A
#
# COMPACT_ATOMS: atom_id res chain seq x y z
N MET A 1 -8.44 17.58 -8.26
CA MET A 1 -7.16 17.18 -7.65
C MET A 1 -7.11 17.84 -6.29
N SER A 2 -7.17 17.08 -5.20
CA SER A 2 -7.32 17.62 -3.85
C SER A 2 -6.07 17.32 -3.03
N ASN A 3 -5.02 18.10 -3.23
CA ASN A 3 -4.00 18.27 -2.19
C ASN A 3 -4.70 19.02 -1.03
N ARG A 4 -4.40 18.76 0.25
CA ARG A 4 -5.19 19.28 1.40
C ARG A 4 -4.40 20.31 2.21
N SER A 5 -5.09 21.36 2.68
CA SER A 5 -4.48 22.60 3.20
C SER A 5 -4.44 22.63 4.73
N LEU A 6 -3.37 23.20 5.31
CA LEU A 6 -3.22 23.45 6.76
C LEU A 6 -3.93 24.75 7.23
N ASN A 7 -4.96 25.19 6.50
CA ASN A 7 -5.79 26.30 6.93
C ASN A 7 -6.57 25.96 8.21
N ASP A 8 -7.04 26.98 8.93
CA ASP A 8 -7.83 26.82 10.15
C ASP A 8 -9.09 25.96 9.90
N PRO A 9 -9.19 24.75 10.48
CA PRO A 9 -10.31 23.85 10.24
C PRO A 9 -11.61 24.30 10.92
N PHE A 10 -11.54 25.24 11.86
CA PHE A 10 -12.71 25.84 12.50
C PHE A 10 -13.21 27.08 11.75
N ASN A 11 -12.46 27.58 10.76
CA ASN A 11 -12.89 28.72 9.96
C ASN A 11 -13.91 28.29 8.88
N PRO A 12 -15.17 28.78 8.91
CA PRO A 12 -16.21 28.44 7.93
C PRO A 12 -15.92 28.93 6.51
N GLU A 13 -15.02 29.90 6.33
CA GLU A 13 -14.64 30.46 5.03
C GLU A 13 -13.35 29.88 4.48
N ALA A 14 -12.55 29.19 5.30
CA ALA A 14 -11.34 28.52 4.84
C ALA A 14 -11.70 27.28 3.99
N ASP A 15 -11.06 27.11 2.84
CA ASP A 15 -11.06 25.82 2.14
C ASP A 15 -9.92 24.95 2.67
N LEU A 16 -10.26 23.75 3.15
CA LEU A 16 -9.29 22.75 3.59
C LEU A 16 -8.74 21.92 2.43
N ARG A 17 -9.13 22.23 1.19
CA ARG A 17 -8.64 21.64 -0.05
C ARG A 17 -7.80 22.67 -0.80
N HIS A 18 -6.70 22.25 -1.42
CA HIS A 18 -5.96 23.02 -2.43
C HIS A 18 -6.73 23.00 -3.76
N GLY A 19 -7.85 23.71 -3.79
CA GLY A 19 -8.59 24.04 -5.01
C GLY A 19 -8.36 25.50 -5.44
N ALA A 20 -9.06 25.94 -6.49
CA ALA A 20 -8.94 27.31 -7.03
C ALA A 20 -9.31 28.44 -6.04
N GLY A 21 -9.90 28.12 -4.88
CA GLY A 21 -10.20 29.06 -3.79
C GLY A 21 -9.30 28.92 -2.56
N CYS A 22 -8.18 28.18 -2.64
CA CYS A 22 -7.27 27.99 -1.51
C CYS A 22 -6.47 29.26 -1.22
N THR A 23 -6.59 29.80 0.00
CA THR A 23 -5.90 31.02 0.44
C THR A 23 -4.62 30.76 1.25
N CYS A 24 -4.09 29.53 1.24
CA CYS A 24 -2.87 29.23 1.98
C CYS A 24 -1.65 29.93 1.35
N SER A 25 -0.60 30.10 2.15
CA SER A 25 0.63 30.79 1.73
C SER A 25 1.31 30.16 0.50
N SER A 26 1.10 28.88 0.23
CA SER A 26 1.61 28.21 -0.98
C SER A 26 0.73 28.35 -2.22
N CYS A 27 -0.54 28.76 -2.07
CA CYS A 27 -1.49 28.96 -3.17
C CYS A 27 -1.73 30.45 -3.51
N GLY A 28 -1.51 31.37 -2.57
CA GLY A 28 -1.72 32.81 -2.74
C GLY A 28 -0.68 33.55 -3.61
N GLY A 29 0.23 32.82 -4.28
CA GLY A 29 1.32 33.41 -5.08
C GLY A 29 1.01 33.65 -6.57
N SER A 30 -0.14 33.24 -7.08
CA SER A 30 -0.52 33.45 -8.49
C SER A 30 -1.85 34.18 -8.62
N GLU A 31 -1.81 35.50 -8.51
CA GLU A 31 -2.93 36.34 -8.96
C GLU A 31 -3.00 36.36 -10.50
N HIS A 32 -4.18 35.97 -10.98
CA HIS A 32 -4.76 36.08 -12.31
C HIS A 32 -4.08 36.99 -13.36
N ALA A 33 -3.59 36.38 -14.44
CA ALA A 33 -3.54 37.00 -15.76
C ALA A 33 -4.35 36.14 -16.76
N HIS A 34 -5.54 36.62 -17.12
CA HIS A 34 -6.16 36.24 -18.38
C HIS A 34 -5.27 36.76 -19.51
N HIS A 35 -4.91 35.93 -20.51
CA HIS A 35 -5.01 36.25 -21.95
C HIS A 35 -4.45 35.13 -22.84
N ASP A 36 -5.31 34.75 -23.78
CA ASP A 36 -5.15 34.45 -25.22
C ASP A 36 -3.77 34.15 -25.87
N HIS A 37 -3.86 33.37 -26.95
CA HIS A 37 -2.80 32.80 -27.79
C HIS A 37 -1.71 33.78 -28.30
N GLY A 38 -0.44 33.32 -28.34
CA GLY A 38 0.63 33.96 -29.13
C GLY A 38 2.04 33.48 -28.76
N ALA A 39 2.92 33.29 -29.74
CA ALA A 39 4.19 32.56 -29.64
C ALA A 39 5.44 33.40 -29.28
N THR A 40 6.50 32.66 -28.93
CA THR A 40 7.97 32.91 -28.97
C THR A 40 8.71 33.51 -27.75
N PRO A 41 9.98 33.06 -27.53
CA PRO A 41 10.70 33.12 -26.24
C PRO A 41 11.67 34.29 -26.17
N VAL A 42 12.08 34.72 -24.96
CA VAL A 42 13.43 35.23 -24.62
C VAL A 42 13.51 35.75 -23.16
N GLU A 43 14.68 35.48 -22.56
CA GLU A 43 15.39 36.13 -21.44
C GLU A 43 15.05 35.89 -19.95
N GLN A 44 16.08 35.35 -19.29
CA GLN A 44 16.32 35.37 -17.85
C GLN A 44 16.54 36.81 -17.38
N GLU A 45 15.67 37.31 -16.51
CA GLU A 45 16.02 38.39 -15.58
C GLU A 45 15.60 37.99 -14.16
N THR A 46 16.59 38.04 -13.28
CA THR A 46 16.52 37.77 -11.84
C THR A 46 15.66 38.82 -11.14
N ASN A 47 14.49 38.44 -10.62
CA ASN A 47 13.66 39.34 -9.83
C ASN A 47 14.04 39.29 -8.31
N PRO A 48 14.54 40.38 -7.69
CA PRO A 48 15.02 40.41 -6.30
C PRO A 48 13.94 40.45 -5.20
N MET A 49 12.74 39.93 -5.42
CA MET A 49 11.65 39.92 -4.42
C MET A 49 11.44 38.57 -3.71
N LEU A 50 12.32 37.59 -3.91
CA LEU A 50 12.25 36.26 -3.30
C LEU A 50 12.96 36.15 -1.93
N ALA A 51 13.25 37.28 -1.28
CA ALA A 51 13.95 37.31 0.00
C ALA A 51 13.34 38.34 0.97
N ALA A 52 12.20 38.00 1.60
CA ALA A 52 11.89 38.38 2.99
C ALA A 52 10.49 37.95 3.46
N LYS A 53 10.46 37.22 4.60
CA LYS A 53 9.40 37.13 5.66
C LYS A 53 8.19 36.24 5.35
N GLN A 54 7.81 35.25 6.17
CA GLN A 54 7.92 35.09 7.62
C GLN A 54 7.98 33.60 8.01
N GLY A 55 8.73 33.29 9.07
CA GLY A 55 8.80 31.94 9.65
C GLY A 55 7.44 31.46 10.12
N VAL A 56 7.05 30.28 9.65
CA VAL A 56 5.86 29.61 10.16
C VAL A 56 6.24 29.02 11.52
N ASP A 57 5.49 29.38 12.55
CA ASP A 57 5.63 28.79 13.87
C ASP A 57 5.33 27.28 13.78
N LYS A 58 6.36 26.47 14.04
CA LYS A 58 6.32 25.01 13.92
C LYS A 58 5.29 24.40 14.85
N GLU A 59 5.09 25.01 16.01
CA GLU A 59 4.11 24.57 16.99
C GLU A 59 2.69 24.86 16.48
N ALA A 60 2.48 26.05 15.89
CA ALA A 60 1.22 26.38 15.24
C ALA A 60 0.91 25.46 14.05
N MET A 61 1.90 25.08 13.23
CA MET A 61 1.66 24.12 12.12
C MET A 61 1.22 22.75 12.62
N PHE A 62 1.88 22.24 13.66
CA PHE A 62 1.56 20.96 14.27
C PHE A 62 0.16 20.97 14.87
N ASP A 63 -0.15 22.02 15.63
CA ASP A 63 -1.47 22.23 16.21
C ASP A 63 -2.56 22.28 15.12
N ARG A 64 -2.29 23.00 14.02
CA ARG A 64 -3.19 23.06 12.86
C ARG A 64 -3.39 21.72 12.17
N ALA A 65 -2.34 20.89 12.09
CA ALA A 65 -2.43 19.56 11.51
C ALA A 65 -3.30 18.63 12.37
N VAL A 66 -3.09 18.62 13.69
CA VAL A 66 -3.89 17.83 14.64
C VAL A 66 -5.34 18.28 14.63
N GLU A 67 -5.60 19.58 14.72
CA GLU A 67 -6.94 20.16 14.62
C GLU A 67 -7.63 19.78 13.30
N SER A 68 -6.90 19.88 12.19
CA SER A 68 -7.45 19.59 10.86
C SER A 68 -7.80 18.12 10.70
N ALA A 69 -6.97 17.22 11.23
CA ALA A 69 -7.25 15.79 11.19
C ALA A 69 -8.53 15.44 11.97
N VAL A 70 -8.67 15.93 13.20
CA VAL A 70 -9.84 15.67 14.05
C VAL A 70 -11.12 16.23 13.44
N VAL A 71 -11.09 17.50 13.00
CA VAL A 71 -12.27 18.12 12.38
C VAL A 71 -12.66 17.41 11.09
N ARG A 72 -11.69 17.01 10.26
CA ARG A 72 -11.99 16.28 9.02
C ARG A 72 -12.61 14.92 9.29
N ALA A 73 -12.15 14.19 10.30
CA ALA A 73 -12.74 12.91 10.71
C ALA A 73 -14.21 13.08 11.12
N LEU A 74 -14.55 14.11 11.91
CA LEU A 74 -15.93 14.38 12.34
C LEU A 74 -16.91 14.67 11.20
N PHE A 75 -16.42 15.11 10.05
CA PHE A 75 -17.25 15.41 8.87
C PHE A 75 -17.07 14.41 7.73
N GLY A 76 -16.44 13.24 7.97
CA GLY A 76 -16.18 12.23 6.94
C GLY A 76 -15.43 12.83 5.75
N HIS A 77 -14.47 13.72 6.03
CA HIS A 77 -13.68 14.45 5.04
C HIS A 77 -14.48 15.33 4.05
N HIS A 78 -15.78 15.56 4.28
CA HIS A 78 -16.63 16.44 3.47
C HIS A 78 -16.52 17.92 3.91
N ASP A 79 -15.56 18.64 3.34
CA ASP A 79 -15.32 20.06 3.67
C ASP A 79 -16.53 20.99 3.43
N ALA A 80 -17.40 20.67 2.46
CA ALA A 80 -18.63 21.45 2.24
C ALA A 80 -19.61 21.32 3.42
N SER A 81 -19.77 20.11 3.97
CA SER A 81 -20.60 19.83 5.15
C SER A 81 -20.02 20.51 6.38
N ARG A 82 -18.69 20.45 6.55
CA ARG A 82 -17.97 21.18 7.61
C ARG A 82 -18.27 22.68 7.54
N ARG A 83 -18.06 23.33 6.39
CA ARG A 83 -18.31 24.78 6.22
C ARG A 83 -19.76 25.14 6.50
N PHE A 84 -20.72 24.38 5.96
CA PHE A 84 -22.15 24.63 6.18
C PHE A 84 -22.50 24.55 7.67
N PHE A 85 -22.02 23.50 8.35
CA PHE A 85 -22.24 23.32 9.78
C PHE A 85 -21.61 24.45 10.62
N LEU A 86 -20.37 24.82 10.32
CA LEU A 86 -19.67 25.92 11.00
C LEU A 86 -20.35 27.28 10.80
N LYS A 87 -20.94 27.53 9.62
CA LYS A 87 -21.76 28.74 9.37
C LYS A 87 -23.05 28.73 10.19
N ALA A 88 -23.63 27.54 10.43
CA ALA A 88 -24.87 27.41 11.19
C ALA A 88 -24.68 27.51 12.71
N VAL A 89 -23.61 26.90 13.26
CA VAL A 89 -23.40 26.75 14.71
C VAL A 89 -22.38 27.75 15.27
N GLY A 90 -21.53 28.31 14.41
CA GLY A 90 -20.43 29.21 14.77
C GLY A 90 -19.15 28.47 15.16
N ALA A 91 -18.01 28.98 14.70
CA ALA A 91 -16.69 28.36 14.86
C ALA A 91 -16.32 28.10 16.34
N GLY A 92 -16.52 29.09 17.22
CA GLY A 92 -16.18 28.97 18.64
C GLY A 92 -17.02 27.93 19.38
N THR A 93 -18.33 27.88 19.09
CA THR A 93 -19.26 26.90 19.67
C THR A 93 -18.88 25.48 19.26
N PHE A 94 -18.57 25.30 17.97
CA PHE A 94 -18.15 24.00 17.47
C PHE A 94 -16.79 23.58 18.04
N ALA A 95 -15.80 24.47 18.09
CA ALA A 95 -14.50 24.18 18.70
C ALA A 95 -14.63 23.75 20.17
N ALA A 96 -15.49 24.42 20.95
CA ALA A 96 -15.78 24.04 22.33
C ALA A 96 -16.47 22.66 22.43
N ALA A 97 -17.41 22.36 21.53
CA ALA A 97 -18.06 21.06 21.46
C ALA A 97 -17.07 19.94 21.10
N VAL A 98 -16.20 20.16 20.10
CA VAL A 98 -15.13 19.21 19.75
C VAL A 98 -14.19 18.99 20.93
N GLY A 99 -13.74 20.06 21.58
CA GLY A 99 -12.88 19.97 22.77
C GLY A 99 -13.52 19.22 23.95
N SER A 100 -14.85 19.19 24.04
CA SER A 100 -15.58 18.44 25.07
C SER A 100 -15.74 16.95 24.78
N ILE A 101 -15.67 16.54 23.50
CA ILE A 101 -15.82 15.16 23.05
C ILE A 101 -14.44 14.53 22.79
N PHE A 102 -13.47 15.34 22.35
CA PHE A 102 -12.11 14.95 22.03
C PHE A 102 -11.13 15.97 22.64
N PRO A 103 -10.31 15.60 23.64
CA PRO A 103 -9.43 16.52 24.34
C PRO A 103 -8.23 16.89 23.45
N LEU A 104 -8.42 17.85 22.54
CA LEU A 104 -7.43 18.26 21.55
C LEU A 104 -6.08 18.64 22.17
N ASP A 105 -6.08 19.37 23.29
CA ASP A 105 -4.85 19.76 23.98
C ASP A 105 -4.11 18.55 24.57
N ALA A 106 -4.84 17.55 25.07
CA ALA A 106 -4.25 16.30 25.53
C ALA A 106 -3.75 15.45 24.36
N ALA A 107 -4.42 15.44 23.21
CA ALA A 107 -3.95 14.77 22.00
C ALA A 107 -2.67 15.42 21.45
N LYS A 108 -2.62 16.76 21.42
CA LYS A 108 -1.41 17.53 21.08
C LYS A 108 -0.25 17.22 22.04
N ALA A 109 -0.52 17.16 23.34
CA ALA A 109 0.49 16.82 24.36
C ALA A 109 0.96 15.35 24.26
N LEU A 110 0.03 14.40 24.09
CA LEU A 110 0.33 12.96 23.97
C LEU A 110 1.18 12.64 22.74
N LEU A 111 0.96 13.36 21.62
CA LEU A 111 1.77 13.24 20.41
C LEU A 111 3.15 13.89 20.58
N LYS A 112 3.28 14.92 21.42
CA LYS A 112 4.56 15.57 21.78
C LYS A 112 5.39 14.74 22.76
N ASP A 113 4.75 13.97 23.65
CA ASP A 113 5.44 13.27 24.75
C ASP A 113 5.95 11.84 24.40
N ASN A 114 5.46 11.21 23.31
CA ASN A 114 5.75 9.79 23.00
C ASN A 114 6.70 9.54 21.81
N LEU A 115 7.15 10.58 21.11
CA LEU A 115 8.14 10.52 20.03
C LEU A 115 8.97 11.80 20.11
N GLY A 116 10.30 11.70 20.03
CA GLY A 116 11.10 12.89 19.75
C GLY A 116 10.65 13.50 18.41
N ASP A 117 10.92 14.80 18.21
CA ASP A 117 10.63 15.44 16.93
C ASP A 117 11.26 14.63 15.77
N PRO A 118 10.52 14.39 14.66
CA PRO A 118 11.09 13.74 13.49
C PRO A 118 12.32 14.50 13.00
N GLU A 119 13.45 13.80 12.90
CA GLU A 119 14.71 14.35 12.40
C GLU A 119 14.58 14.79 10.93
N LYS A 120 13.79 14.04 10.15
CA LYS A 120 13.45 14.27 8.76
C LYS A 120 11.93 14.23 8.60
N ARG A 121 11.32 15.39 8.40
CA ARG A 121 9.86 15.54 8.21
C ARG A 121 9.42 15.31 6.77
N ASP A 122 10.22 15.78 5.82
CA ASP A 122 9.96 15.62 4.39
C ASP A 122 10.47 14.25 3.93
N LEU A 123 9.55 13.29 3.74
CA LEU A 123 9.88 11.92 3.35
C LEU A 123 9.37 11.63 1.95
N THR A 124 10.15 10.90 1.15
CA THR A 124 9.69 10.38 -0.14
C THR A 124 9.30 8.91 0.00
N VAL A 125 8.05 8.56 -0.32
CA VAL A 125 7.57 7.18 -0.26
C VAL A 125 7.11 6.70 -1.63
N GLY A 126 7.75 5.66 -2.13
CA GLY A 126 7.44 5.05 -3.43
C GLY A 126 6.25 4.09 -3.36
N PHE A 127 5.39 4.07 -4.37
CA PHE A 127 4.30 3.08 -4.47
C PHE A 127 3.97 2.62 -5.88
N VAL A 128 3.72 1.32 -6.07
CA VAL A 128 3.05 0.81 -7.28
C VAL A 128 1.53 1.07 -7.17
N PRO A 129 0.86 1.62 -8.20
CA PRO A 129 -0.56 2.01 -8.14
C PRO A 129 -1.51 0.80 -8.23
N ILE A 130 -1.64 0.08 -7.11
CA ILE A 130 -2.54 -1.07 -6.89
C ILE A 130 -3.27 -0.92 -5.55
N THR A 131 -4.38 -1.64 -5.34
CA THR A 131 -5.15 -1.55 -4.08
C THR A 131 -4.39 -2.06 -2.86
N CYS A 132 -3.32 -2.82 -3.06
CA CYS A 132 -2.43 -3.24 -1.98
C CYS A 132 -1.79 -2.04 -1.25
N ALA A 133 -1.49 -0.96 -1.98
CA ALA A 133 -0.90 0.27 -1.43
C ALA A 133 -1.91 1.17 -0.70
N THR A 134 -3.13 0.68 -0.42
CA THR A 134 -4.20 1.50 0.18
C THR A 134 -3.72 2.22 1.44
N PRO A 135 -3.08 1.57 2.43
CA PRO A 135 -2.63 2.26 3.64
C PRO A 135 -1.63 3.39 3.36
N ILE A 136 -0.65 3.15 2.48
CA ILE A 136 0.33 4.17 2.07
C ILE A 136 -0.35 5.35 1.36
N ILE A 137 -1.20 5.04 0.38
CA ILE A 137 -1.79 6.07 -0.48
C ILE A 137 -2.77 6.92 0.30
N MET A 138 -3.66 6.28 1.07
CA MET A 138 -4.74 6.98 1.76
C MET A 138 -4.23 7.75 3.00
N ALA A 139 -3.09 7.35 3.57
CA ALA A 139 -2.48 8.04 4.71
C ALA A 139 -2.20 9.52 4.42
N HIS A 140 -1.86 9.87 3.17
CA HIS A 140 -1.64 11.25 2.76
C HIS A 140 -2.93 12.09 2.73
N PRO A 141 -3.94 11.80 1.89
CA PRO A 141 -5.16 12.58 1.89
C PRO A 141 -5.81 12.53 3.28
N MET A 142 -5.90 11.38 3.93
CA MET A 142 -6.63 11.28 5.20
C MET A 142 -5.89 11.88 6.42
N GLY A 143 -4.65 12.37 6.23
CA GLY A 143 -3.92 13.13 7.25
C GLY A 143 -3.20 12.27 8.29
N PHE A 144 -3.02 10.97 8.02
CA PHE A 144 -2.29 10.07 8.91
C PHE A 144 -0.84 10.53 9.06
N TYR A 145 -0.16 10.88 7.97
CA TYR A 145 1.23 11.37 8.04
C TYR A 145 1.36 12.69 8.79
N GLU A 146 0.46 13.65 8.51
CA GLU A 146 0.46 14.98 9.14
C GLU A 146 0.30 14.89 10.67
N ARG A 147 -0.52 13.95 11.18
CA ARG A 147 -0.71 13.72 12.62
C ARG A 147 0.57 13.34 13.36
N TYR A 148 1.51 12.69 12.67
CA TYR A 148 2.82 12.35 13.24
C TYR A 148 3.93 13.35 12.83
N GLY A 149 3.55 14.53 12.34
CA GLY A 149 4.49 15.60 12.00
C GLY A 149 5.28 15.39 10.71
N LEU A 150 4.82 14.50 9.82
CA LEU A 150 5.47 14.15 8.57
C LEU A 150 4.80 14.84 7.37
N ASN A 151 5.62 15.23 6.40
CA ASN A 151 5.22 15.69 5.08
C ASN A 151 5.70 14.65 4.06
N VAL A 152 4.81 13.76 3.63
CA VAL A 152 5.17 12.63 2.75
C VAL A 152 4.86 12.94 1.29
N ASP A 153 5.90 12.95 0.45
CA ASP A 153 5.81 12.97 -1.01
C ASP A 153 5.61 11.53 -1.54
N LEU A 154 4.39 11.21 -1.97
CA LEU A 154 4.05 9.91 -2.55
C LEU A 154 4.40 9.87 -4.03
N ARG A 155 5.30 8.94 -4.42
CA ARG A 155 5.74 8.78 -5.80
C ARG A 155 5.28 7.46 -6.40
N SER A 156 4.43 7.54 -7.42
CA SER A 156 4.02 6.36 -8.18
C SER A 156 5.20 5.77 -8.96
N THR A 157 5.39 4.46 -8.89
CA THR A 157 6.44 3.72 -9.60
C THR A 157 5.85 2.94 -10.77
N ALA A 158 6.62 2.82 -11.85
CA ALA A 158 6.18 2.11 -13.06
C ALA A 158 6.13 0.59 -12.88
N GLY A 159 6.85 0.05 -11.89
CA GLY A 159 6.90 -1.38 -11.59
C GLY A 159 7.91 -1.69 -10.49
N TRP A 160 7.99 -2.97 -10.12
CA TRP A 160 8.71 -3.43 -8.93
C TRP A 160 10.24 -3.36 -9.04
N ALA A 161 10.79 -3.59 -10.24
CA ALA A 161 12.23 -3.42 -10.46
C ALA A 161 12.67 -1.97 -10.23
N VAL A 162 11.89 -1.00 -10.74
CA VAL A 162 12.14 0.44 -10.52
C VAL A 162 11.98 0.78 -9.04
N ALA A 163 10.94 0.27 -8.38
CA ALA A 163 10.73 0.49 -6.95
C ALA A 163 11.93 -0.02 -6.11
N ARG A 164 12.43 -1.22 -6.42
CA ARG A 164 13.64 -1.79 -5.80
C ARG A 164 14.84 -0.87 -6.01
N ASP A 165 15.14 -0.52 -7.26
CA ASP A 165 16.36 0.23 -7.60
C ASP A 165 16.36 1.63 -6.96
N MET A 166 15.20 2.32 -6.98
CA MET A 166 15.01 3.61 -6.31
C MET A 166 15.19 3.52 -4.80
N SER A 167 14.65 2.47 -4.16
CA SER A 167 14.84 2.22 -2.73
C SER A 167 16.29 1.90 -2.38
N MET A 168 17.00 1.12 -3.20
CA MET A 168 18.43 0.82 -3.00
C MET A 168 19.30 2.07 -3.16
N ASN A 169 18.94 2.96 -4.06
CA ASN A 169 19.64 4.22 -4.29
C ASN A 169 19.29 5.32 -3.27
N ARG A 170 18.45 5.02 -2.26
CA ARG A 170 17.91 5.98 -1.29
C ARG A 170 17.16 7.17 -1.93
N GLU A 171 16.60 6.96 -3.13
CA GLU A 171 15.67 7.93 -3.74
C GLU A 171 14.31 7.91 -3.04
N TYR A 172 13.97 6.78 -2.41
CA TYR A 172 12.85 6.66 -1.49
C TYR A 172 13.35 6.42 -0.07
N ASP A 173 12.77 7.13 0.89
CA ASP A 173 12.98 6.92 2.31
C ASP A 173 12.32 5.61 2.76
N ALA A 174 11.13 5.33 2.23
CA ALA A 174 10.44 4.06 2.39
C ALA A 174 9.65 3.72 1.12
N SER A 175 9.18 2.48 1.01
CA SER A 175 8.56 2.00 -0.22
C SER A 175 7.51 0.94 0.05
N HIS A 176 6.44 1.00 -0.72
CA HIS A 176 5.57 -0.13 -0.98
C HIS A 176 6.40 -1.23 -1.67
N MET A 177 6.45 -2.41 -1.06
CA MET A 177 7.16 -3.58 -1.60
C MET A 177 6.28 -4.82 -1.56
N LEU A 178 6.59 -5.77 -2.43
CA LEU A 178 6.04 -7.13 -2.30
C LEU A 178 6.73 -7.80 -1.10
N THR A 179 6.00 -8.54 -0.28
CA THR A 179 6.55 -9.12 0.96
C THR A 179 7.81 -9.99 0.78
N PRO A 180 8.06 -10.64 -0.38
CA PRO A 180 9.34 -11.33 -0.60
C PRO A 180 10.52 -10.41 -0.93
N MET A 181 10.31 -9.18 -1.39
CA MET A 181 11.38 -8.29 -1.84
C MET A 181 12.37 -7.93 -0.72
N PRO A 182 11.95 -7.50 0.49
CA PRO A 182 12.90 -7.20 1.57
C PRO A 182 13.79 -8.38 1.94
N LEU A 183 13.26 -9.61 1.91
CA LEU A 183 14.03 -10.84 2.15
C LEU A 183 15.06 -11.05 1.03
N ALA A 184 14.62 -11.00 -0.23
CA ALA A 184 15.48 -11.19 -1.39
C ALA A 184 16.61 -10.16 -1.46
N MET A 185 16.30 -8.89 -1.17
CA MET A 185 17.27 -7.79 -1.14
C MET A 185 18.29 -7.97 -0.01
N THR A 186 17.86 -8.39 1.18
CA THR A 186 18.76 -8.64 2.31
C THR A 186 19.69 -9.82 2.02
N MET A 187 19.17 -10.91 1.48
CA MET A 187 19.95 -12.09 1.08
C MET A 187 20.82 -11.86 -0.17
N GLY A 188 20.60 -10.77 -0.92
CA GLY A 188 21.31 -10.52 -2.19
C GLY A 188 20.89 -11.45 -3.33
N THR A 189 19.68 -11.99 -3.29
CA THR A 189 19.13 -12.82 -4.37
C THR A 189 18.43 -11.95 -5.40
N GLY A 190 18.89 -11.97 -6.64
CA GLY A 190 18.34 -11.17 -7.74
C GLY A 190 18.72 -9.68 -7.75
N SER A 191 19.55 -9.24 -6.80
CA SER A 191 20.19 -7.91 -6.76
C SER A 191 21.44 -7.95 -5.86
N SER A 192 22.16 -6.83 -5.74
CA SER A 192 23.15 -6.69 -4.67
C SER A 192 22.48 -6.79 -3.29
N SER A 193 23.18 -7.39 -2.32
CA SER A 193 22.70 -7.45 -0.94
C SER A 193 22.64 -6.05 -0.33
N MET A 194 21.49 -5.72 0.26
CA MET A 194 21.28 -4.50 1.03
C MET A 194 20.29 -4.80 2.17
N PRO A 195 20.67 -4.59 3.44
CA PRO A 195 19.78 -4.81 4.57
C PRO A 195 18.52 -3.94 4.48
N PHE A 196 17.38 -4.61 4.35
CA PHE A 196 16.05 -4.01 4.35
C PHE A 196 15.23 -4.57 5.50
N ILE A 197 14.32 -3.74 6.00
CA ILE A 197 13.36 -4.12 7.03
C ILE A 197 11.94 -3.90 6.51
N MET A 198 11.02 -4.71 7.02
CA MET A 198 9.61 -4.73 6.68
C MET A 198 8.80 -4.53 7.97
N PRO A 199 8.48 -3.28 8.34
CA PRO A 199 7.82 -3.00 9.61
C PRO A 199 6.35 -3.42 9.66
N ALA A 200 5.65 -3.37 8.54
CA ALA A 200 4.23 -3.70 8.48
C ALA A 200 3.86 -4.34 7.14
N VAL A 201 2.92 -5.28 7.18
CA VAL A 201 2.17 -5.74 6.01
C VAL A 201 1.15 -4.65 5.65
N GLU A 202 0.96 -4.40 4.36
CA GLU A 202 -0.03 -3.43 3.90
C GLU A 202 -1.37 -4.10 3.67
N ASN A 203 -1.37 -5.32 3.12
CA ASN A 203 -2.60 -6.05 2.87
C ASN A 203 -2.37 -7.57 2.92
N ILE A 204 -3.43 -8.27 3.30
CA ILE A 204 -3.60 -9.70 3.12
C ILE A 204 -4.61 -9.96 2.00
N ASN A 205 -4.54 -11.13 1.36
CA ASN A 205 -5.39 -11.48 0.22
C ASN A 205 -5.27 -10.41 -0.91
N GLY A 206 -6.37 -10.09 -1.61
CA GLY A 206 -6.44 -8.99 -2.59
C GLY A 206 -5.82 -9.28 -3.96
N GLN A 207 -5.61 -10.55 -4.28
CA GLN A 207 -5.10 -11.01 -5.57
C GLN A 207 -6.03 -12.08 -6.17
N ALA A 208 -5.89 -12.33 -7.46
CA ALA A 208 -6.63 -13.38 -8.14
C ALA A 208 -5.85 -13.97 -9.31
N ILE A 209 -6.19 -15.19 -9.68
CA ILE A 209 -5.90 -15.74 -11.00
C ILE A 209 -7.02 -15.27 -11.93
N THR A 210 -6.65 -14.48 -12.93
CA THR A 210 -7.55 -13.98 -13.98
C THR A 210 -7.18 -14.61 -15.31
N LEU A 211 -8.16 -15.15 -16.03
CA LEU A 211 -7.96 -15.76 -17.34
C LEU A 211 -8.64 -14.93 -18.44
N HIS A 212 -8.09 -14.99 -19.64
CA HIS A 212 -8.72 -14.39 -20.81
C HIS A 212 -10.06 -15.06 -21.10
N ASN A 213 -11.06 -14.30 -21.55
CA ASN A 213 -12.42 -14.80 -21.83
C ASN A 213 -12.50 -15.95 -22.85
N LYS A 214 -11.46 -16.13 -23.67
CA LYS A 214 -11.33 -17.25 -24.62
C LYS A 214 -11.13 -18.62 -23.93
N HIS A 215 -10.82 -18.64 -22.63
CA HIS A 215 -10.52 -19.84 -21.85
C HIS A 215 -11.61 -20.18 -20.82
N LYS A 216 -12.85 -19.70 -21.02
CA LYS A 216 -13.98 -20.00 -20.12
C LYS A 216 -14.28 -21.50 -19.99
N ASP A 217 -13.90 -22.29 -20.99
CA ASP A 217 -13.99 -23.75 -21.05
C ASP A 217 -12.75 -24.47 -20.49
N LYS A 218 -11.67 -23.74 -20.17
CA LYS A 218 -10.38 -24.28 -19.71
C LYS A 218 -10.05 -23.82 -18.29
N ARG A 219 -10.93 -24.15 -17.36
CA ARG A 219 -10.80 -23.76 -15.94
C ARG A 219 -10.11 -24.80 -15.08
N ASP A 220 -9.92 -26.03 -15.58
CA ASP A 220 -9.11 -27.03 -14.91
C ASP A 220 -7.62 -26.73 -15.20
N PRO A 221 -6.78 -26.51 -14.17
CA PRO A 221 -5.37 -26.20 -14.36
C PRO A 221 -4.60 -27.26 -15.15
N SER A 222 -5.02 -28.52 -15.13
CA SER A 222 -4.39 -29.59 -15.94
C SER A 222 -4.44 -29.31 -17.45
N GLN A 223 -5.35 -28.44 -17.90
CA GLN A 223 -5.50 -28.01 -19.29
C GLN A 223 -4.63 -26.81 -19.66
N TRP A 224 -3.85 -26.26 -18.72
CA TRP A 224 -3.09 -25.03 -18.94
C TRP A 224 -1.68 -25.24 -19.50
N LYS A 225 -1.30 -26.48 -19.82
CA LYS A 225 -0.02 -26.73 -20.50
C LYS A 225 0.08 -25.88 -21.79
N GLY A 226 1.16 -25.12 -21.89
CA GLY A 226 1.45 -24.15 -22.95
C GLY A 226 0.91 -22.73 -22.69
N PHE A 227 0.18 -22.50 -21.60
CA PHE A 227 -0.32 -21.16 -21.26
C PHE A 227 0.82 -20.22 -20.91
N ARG A 228 0.61 -18.94 -21.23
CA ARG A 228 1.47 -17.84 -20.80
C ARG A 228 0.78 -17.07 -19.69
N PHE A 229 1.35 -17.09 -18.50
CA PHE A 229 0.90 -16.32 -17.37
C PHE A 229 1.77 -15.08 -17.17
N ALA A 230 1.16 -14.00 -16.70
CA ALA A 230 1.90 -12.87 -16.14
C ALA A 230 1.88 -12.87 -14.61
N VAL A 231 2.96 -12.37 -14.03
CA VAL A 231 3.10 -12.04 -12.61
C VAL A 231 3.79 -10.67 -12.50
N PRO A 232 3.59 -9.92 -11.42
CA PRO A 232 4.17 -8.59 -11.29
C PRO A 232 5.70 -8.58 -11.15
N PHE A 233 6.26 -9.61 -10.51
CA PHE A 233 7.70 -9.71 -10.22
C PHE A 233 8.07 -11.14 -9.82
N ASP A 234 9.34 -11.52 -9.98
CA ASP A 234 9.81 -12.86 -9.59
C ASP A 234 9.74 -13.08 -8.07
N PHE A 235 10.22 -12.12 -7.29
CA PHE A 235 10.15 -12.13 -5.82
C PHE A 235 8.79 -11.58 -5.35
N SER A 236 7.72 -12.32 -5.64
CA SER A 236 6.36 -11.92 -5.32
C SER A 236 5.50 -13.08 -4.86
N MET A 237 4.54 -12.80 -3.97
CA MET A 237 3.52 -13.78 -3.58
C MET A 237 2.71 -14.27 -4.78
N HIS A 238 2.51 -13.41 -5.77
CA HIS A 238 1.86 -13.76 -7.04
C HIS A 238 2.58 -14.88 -7.78
N ASN A 239 3.92 -14.79 -7.90
CA ASN A 239 4.72 -15.81 -8.54
C ASN A 239 4.69 -17.11 -7.72
N PHE A 240 4.91 -17.01 -6.40
CA PHE A 240 4.97 -18.21 -5.55
C PHE A 240 3.61 -18.92 -5.43
N LEU A 241 2.50 -18.20 -5.30
CA LEU A 241 1.16 -18.78 -5.25
C LEU A 241 0.74 -19.35 -6.61
N LEU A 242 1.08 -18.71 -7.73
CA LEU A 242 0.80 -19.27 -9.05
C LEU A 242 1.57 -20.58 -9.26
N ARG A 243 2.88 -20.57 -8.95
CA ARG A 243 3.73 -21.76 -9.02
C ARG A 243 3.21 -22.88 -8.11
N TYR A 244 2.81 -22.55 -6.89
CA TYR A 244 2.22 -23.50 -5.95
C TYR A 244 0.94 -24.11 -6.53
N TYR A 245 0.01 -23.27 -6.97
CA TYR A 245 -1.27 -23.70 -7.52
C TYR A 245 -1.11 -24.65 -8.71
N VAL A 246 -0.30 -24.29 -9.71
CA VAL A 246 -0.14 -25.13 -10.90
C VAL A 246 0.67 -26.41 -10.63
N ALA A 247 1.65 -26.36 -9.72
CA ALA A 247 2.48 -27.51 -9.37
C ALA A 247 1.67 -28.60 -8.66
N GLU A 248 0.79 -28.25 -7.72
CA GLU A 248 -0.05 -29.27 -7.08
C GLU A 248 -1.17 -29.79 -8.00
N HIS A 249 -1.42 -29.13 -9.13
CA HIS A 249 -2.24 -29.65 -10.23
C HIS A 249 -1.41 -30.40 -11.29
N GLY A 250 -0.15 -30.71 -10.99
CA GLY A 250 0.72 -31.55 -11.81
C GLY A 250 1.41 -30.84 -12.98
N LEU A 251 1.38 -29.50 -13.04
CA LEU A 251 2.11 -28.74 -14.05
C LEU A 251 3.41 -28.19 -13.50
N ASP A 252 4.52 -28.45 -14.19
CA ASP A 252 5.79 -27.82 -13.87
C ASP A 252 5.79 -26.35 -14.36
N PRO A 253 5.93 -25.35 -13.47
CA PRO A 253 5.81 -23.95 -13.85
C PRO A 253 6.94 -23.40 -14.74
N ASP A 254 8.09 -24.08 -14.83
CA ASP A 254 9.19 -23.66 -15.71
C ASP A 254 9.24 -24.46 -17.02
N ARG A 255 8.48 -25.56 -17.13
CA ARG A 255 8.49 -26.45 -18.31
C ARG A 255 7.16 -26.50 -19.04
N ASP A 256 6.05 -26.58 -18.31
CA ASP A 256 4.73 -26.79 -18.88
C ASP A 256 3.99 -25.48 -19.17
N ILE A 257 4.32 -24.38 -18.48
CA ILE A 257 3.77 -23.04 -18.73
C ILE A 257 4.91 -22.02 -18.89
N GLN A 258 4.55 -20.79 -19.29
CA GLN A 258 5.48 -19.66 -19.28
C GLN A 258 5.00 -18.63 -18.28
N ILE A 259 5.85 -18.25 -17.32
CA ILE A 259 5.58 -17.14 -16.41
C ILE A 259 6.41 -15.94 -16.85
N ARG A 260 5.77 -14.80 -17.07
CA ARG A 260 6.40 -13.55 -17.53
C ARG A 260 6.20 -12.45 -16.50
N VAL A 261 7.25 -11.68 -16.24
CA VAL A 261 7.16 -10.49 -15.42
C VAL A 261 6.54 -9.36 -16.24
N LEU A 262 5.40 -8.82 -15.80
CA LEU A 262 4.75 -7.65 -16.39
C LEU A 262 4.30 -6.69 -15.29
N PRO A 263 4.54 -5.37 -15.41
CA PRO A 263 4.00 -4.39 -14.48
C PRO A 263 2.47 -4.45 -14.43
N PRO A 264 1.83 -4.30 -13.25
CA PRO A 264 0.38 -4.35 -13.11
C PRO A 264 -0.40 -3.44 -14.10
N PRO A 265 0.02 -2.18 -14.36
CA PRO A 265 -0.66 -1.31 -15.33
C PRO A 265 -0.74 -1.88 -16.76
N GLU A 266 0.15 -2.80 -17.13
CA GLU A 266 0.24 -3.39 -18.46
C GLU A 266 -0.52 -4.72 -18.60
N MET A 267 -0.99 -5.30 -17.48
CA MET A 267 -1.55 -6.66 -17.47
C MET A 267 -2.84 -6.77 -18.27
N VAL A 268 -3.79 -5.85 -18.09
CA VAL A 268 -5.08 -5.87 -18.81
C VAL A 268 -4.88 -5.71 -20.31
N ALA A 269 -3.95 -4.84 -20.73
CA ALA A 269 -3.63 -4.62 -22.14
C ALA A 269 -3.00 -5.88 -22.78
N ASN A 270 -2.07 -6.53 -22.08
CA ASN A 270 -1.44 -7.77 -22.55
C ASN A 270 -2.42 -8.95 -22.59
N LEU A 271 -3.35 -9.02 -21.64
CA LEU A 271 -4.44 -9.99 -21.67
C LEU A 271 -5.31 -9.76 -22.91
N ARG A 272 -5.77 -8.52 -23.13
CA ARG A 272 -6.60 -8.12 -24.29
C ARG A 272 -5.94 -8.43 -25.63
N ALA A 273 -4.64 -8.17 -25.75
CA ALA A 273 -3.88 -8.47 -26.95
C ALA A 273 -3.65 -9.97 -27.17
N GLY A 274 -3.97 -10.82 -26.19
CA GLY A 274 -3.66 -12.25 -26.23
C GLY A 274 -2.17 -12.55 -26.12
N ASN A 275 -1.37 -11.62 -25.59
CA ASN A 275 0.05 -11.83 -25.31
C ASN A 275 0.27 -12.78 -24.13
N VAL A 276 -0.71 -12.82 -23.22
CA VAL A 276 -0.82 -13.78 -22.12
C VAL A 276 -2.21 -14.42 -22.14
N ASP A 277 -2.29 -15.62 -21.58
CA ASP A 277 -3.51 -16.41 -21.46
C ASP A 277 -4.22 -16.17 -20.12
N GLY A 278 -3.45 -15.74 -19.12
CA GLY A 278 -3.95 -15.27 -17.83
C GLY A 278 -2.85 -14.59 -17.03
N TYR A 279 -3.16 -14.23 -15.79
CA TYR A 279 -2.19 -13.73 -14.83
C TYR A 279 -2.61 -14.02 -13.41
N LEU A 280 -1.65 -14.06 -12.49
CA LEU A 280 -1.90 -13.88 -11.07
C LEU A 280 -1.41 -12.49 -10.70
N ALA A 281 -2.35 -11.60 -10.35
CA ALA A 281 -2.09 -10.17 -10.22
C ALA A 281 -2.76 -9.59 -8.99
N PRO A 282 -2.29 -8.43 -8.49
CA PRO A 282 -3.00 -7.68 -7.48
C PRO A 282 -4.19 -6.95 -8.11
N ASP A 283 -5.23 -6.74 -7.31
CA ASP A 283 -6.27 -5.79 -7.66
C ASP A 283 -5.72 -4.34 -7.72
N PRO A 284 -6.33 -3.44 -8.51
CA PRO A 284 -7.63 -3.58 -9.16
C PRO A 284 -7.59 -4.19 -10.56
N PHE A 285 -6.43 -4.70 -11.01
CA PHE A 285 -6.27 -5.14 -12.40
C PHE A 285 -7.03 -6.44 -12.71
N ASN A 286 -7.32 -7.29 -11.71
CA ASN A 286 -8.25 -8.41 -11.88
C ASN A 286 -9.67 -7.90 -12.14
N GLN A 287 -10.17 -7.03 -11.26
CA GLN A 287 -11.52 -6.47 -11.42
C GLN A 287 -11.65 -5.61 -12.67
N ARG A 288 -10.58 -4.92 -13.08
CA ARG A 288 -10.54 -4.14 -14.31
C ARG A 288 -10.65 -5.01 -15.56
N ALA A 289 -10.02 -6.19 -15.60
CA ALA A 289 -10.20 -7.10 -16.73
C ALA A 289 -11.63 -7.63 -16.86
N VAL A 290 -12.33 -7.81 -15.74
CA VAL A 290 -13.77 -8.13 -15.75
C VAL A 290 -14.58 -6.93 -16.24
N TRP A 291 -14.33 -5.74 -15.67
CA TRP A 291 -15.01 -4.50 -16.03
C TRP A 291 -14.89 -4.16 -17.51
N GLU A 292 -13.72 -4.38 -18.10
CA GLU A 292 -13.47 -4.13 -19.52
C GLU A 292 -13.79 -5.34 -20.43
N GLU A 293 -14.45 -6.37 -19.88
CA GLU A 293 -14.92 -7.59 -20.58
C GLU A 293 -13.81 -8.37 -21.32
N VAL A 294 -12.59 -8.32 -20.80
CA VAL A 294 -11.41 -9.01 -21.37
C VAL A 294 -11.20 -10.38 -20.75
N GLY A 295 -11.42 -10.49 -19.45
CA GLY A 295 -11.17 -11.69 -18.67
C GLY A 295 -12.21 -11.94 -17.61
N PHE A 296 -12.03 -13.07 -16.93
CA PHE A 296 -12.84 -13.49 -15.81
C PHE A 296 -11.93 -13.93 -14.66
N ILE A 297 -12.42 -13.75 -13.43
CA ILE A 297 -11.74 -14.21 -12.23
C ILE A 297 -11.95 -15.73 -12.15
N HIS A 298 -10.87 -16.48 -12.30
CA HIS A 298 -10.89 -17.94 -12.16
C HIS A 298 -10.99 -18.33 -10.68
N MET A 299 -10.18 -17.69 -9.84
CA MET A 299 -10.04 -17.98 -8.42
C MET A 299 -9.40 -16.78 -7.69
N LEU A 300 -9.84 -16.48 -6.47
CA LEU A 300 -9.14 -15.56 -5.57
C LEU A 300 -7.99 -16.29 -4.87
N THR A 301 -6.87 -15.60 -4.63
CA THR A 301 -5.72 -16.25 -3.98
C THR A 301 -5.95 -16.65 -2.53
N LYS A 302 -6.95 -16.07 -1.86
CA LYS A 302 -7.40 -16.52 -0.53
C LYS A 302 -7.92 -17.96 -0.52
N GLU A 303 -8.37 -18.46 -1.67
CA GLU A 303 -8.78 -19.86 -1.83
C GLU A 303 -7.56 -20.80 -1.87
N ILE A 304 -6.36 -20.28 -2.13
CA ILE A 304 -5.09 -21.02 -2.05
C ILE A 304 -4.54 -20.95 -0.61
N TRP A 305 -4.49 -19.75 -0.04
CA TRP A 305 -4.05 -19.51 1.33
C TRP A 305 -4.78 -18.29 1.89
N ASP A 306 -5.77 -18.52 2.75
CA ASP A 306 -6.53 -17.43 3.36
C ASP A 306 -5.67 -16.65 4.36
N GLY A 307 -5.70 -15.32 4.24
CA GLY A 307 -4.89 -14.40 5.03
C GLY A 307 -3.42 -14.38 4.64
N HIS A 308 -3.07 -14.84 3.43
CA HIS A 308 -1.69 -14.76 2.95
C HIS A 308 -1.22 -13.29 2.85
N PRO A 309 0.05 -12.98 3.16
CA PRO A 309 0.56 -11.62 3.00
C PRO A 309 0.69 -11.31 1.52
N CYS A 310 0.61 -10.04 1.13
CA CYS A 310 0.77 -9.61 -0.26
C CYS A 310 1.86 -8.55 -0.41
N CYS A 311 1.55 -7.34 0.03
CA CYS A 311 2.45 -6.20 -0.01
C CYS A 311 2.75 -5.71 1.40
N ALA A 312 3.80 -4.89 1.50
CA ALA A 312 4.32 -4.41 2.75
C ALA A 312 4.95 -3.04 2.61
N PHE A 313 4.90 -2.33 3.72
CA PHE A 313 5.70 -1.14 3.95
C PHE A 313 7.11 -1.60 4.29
N ALA A 314 8.11 -1.10 3.57
CA ALA A 314 9.50 -1.47 3.77
C ALA A 314 10.43 -0.26 3.66
N THR A 315 11.58 -0.34 4.33
CA THR A 315 12.62 0.68 4.29
C THR A 315 14.00 0.04 4.37
N SER A 316 15.03 0.76 3.94
CA SER A 316 16.40 0.37 4.27
C SER A 316 16.59 0.39 5.79
N ARG A 317 17.39 -0.55 6.32
CA ARG A 317 17.77 -0.56 7.74
C ARG A 317 18.47 0.76 8.12
N ALA A 318 19.32 1.26 7.22
CA ALA A 318 20.06 2.49 7.44
C ALA A 318 19.16 3.71 7.67
N PHE A 319 18.05 3.86 6.95
CA PHE A 319 17.10 4.96 7.20
C PHE A 319 16.50 4.89 8.60
N ALA A 320 16.10 3.69 9.05
CA ALA A 320 15.52 3.51 10.37
C ALA A 320 16.52 3.75 11.51
N GLU A 321 17.81 3.46 11.29
CA GLU A 321 18.88 3.72 12.25
C GLU A 321 19.35 5.18 12.26
N GLU A 322 19.39 5.83 11.09
CA GLU A 322 19.84 7.22 10.92
C GLU A 322 18.76 8.23 11.35
N TYR A 323 17.48 7.90 11.13
CA TYR A 323 16.33 8.77 11.41
C TYR A 323 15.25 8.04 12.25
N PRO A 324 15.57 7.58 13.48
CA PRO A 324 14.70 6.71 14.26
C PRO A 324 13.36 7.34 14.67
N ASN A 325 13.28 8.65 14.95
CA ASN A 325 12.00 9.30 15.26
C ASN A 325 11.14 9.44 13.99
N SER A 326 11.77 9.76 12.86
CA SER A 326 11.10 9.88 11.56
C SER A 326 10.54 8.54 11.09
N PHE A 327 11.33 7.48 11.25
CA PHE A 327 10.90 6.09 11.04
C PHE A 327 9.75 5.72 11.99
N GLY A 328 9.88 6.00 13.29
CA GLY A 328 8.84 5.71 14.28
C GLY A 328 7.51 6.41 13.98
N ALA A 329 7.56 7.69 13.59
CA ALA A 329 6.41 8.48 13.15
C ALA A 329 5.76 7.87 11.91
N LEU A 330 6.55 7.49 10.92
CA LEU A 330 6.04 6.90 9.67
C LEU A 330 5.43 5.52 9.94
N PHE A 331 6.06 4.71 10.77
CA PHE A 331 5.59 3.39 11.14
C PHE A 331 4.23 3.46 11.85
N LYS A 332 4.07 4.36 12.84
CA LYS A 332 2.77 4.57 13.50
C LYS A 332 1.69 5.02 12.50
N ALA A 333 2.03 5.95 11.61
CA ALA A 333 1.11 6.43 10.58
C ALA A 333 0.60 5.29 9.69
N ILE A 334 1.49 4.39 9.27
CA ILE A 334 1.13 3.24 8.44
C ILE A 334 0.31 2.22 9.20
N VAL A 335 0.70 1.82 10.42
CA VAL A 335 -0.06 0.84 11.22
C VAL A 335 -1.49 1.35 11.46
N GLU A 336 -1.63 2.63 11.81
CA GLU A 336 -2.95 3.23 12.02
C GLU A 336 -3.75 3.32 10.71
N ALA A 337 -3.12 3.64 9.57
CA ALA A 337 -3.78 3.66 8.27
C ALA A 337 -4.22 2.26 7.82
N THR A 338 -3.43 1.23 8.12
CA THR A 338 -3.78 -0.17 7.83
C THR A 338 -5.01 -0.58 8.64
N HIS A 339 -5.06 -0.31 9.94
CA HIS A 339 -6.25 -0.57 10.75
C HIS A 339 -7.47 0.25 10.31
N TYR A 340 -7.29 1.52 9.94
CA TYR A 340 -8.42 2.27 9.38
C TYR A 340 -8.96 1.64 8.08
N SER A 341 -8.09 1.01 7.29
CA SER A 341 -8.45 0.31 6.05
C SER A 341 -9.14 -1.04 6.30
N SER A 342 -8.86 -1.69 7.43
CA SER A 342 -9.49 -2.97 7.78
C SER A 342 -10.97 -2.81 8.11
N GLU A 343 -11.37 -1.67 8.67
CA GLU A 343 -12.77 -1.37 8.97
C GLU A 343 -13.62 -1.25 7.70
N HIS A 344 -14.53 -2.22 7.48
CA HIS A 344 -15.32 -2.34 6.25
C HIS A 344 -16.14 -1.08 5.92
N GLU A 345 -16.64 -0.40 6.94
CA GLU A 345 -17.39 0.86 6.85
C GLU A 345 -16.59 2.02 6.25
N ASN A 346 -15.25 2.02 6.40
CA ASN A 346 -14.38 3.05 5.84
C ASN A 346 -14.07 2.80 4.35
N ARG A 347 -14.17 1.54 3.89
CA ARG A 347 -13.63 1.11 2.59
C ARG A 347 -14.28 1.78 1.37
N ALA A 348 -15.54 2.19 1.47
CA ALA A 348 -16.20 2.92 0.39
C ALA A 348 -15.62 4.34 0.21
N GLU A 349 -15.36 5.04 1.31
CA GLU A 349 -14.74 6.38 1.29
C GLU A 349 -13.27 6.28 0.85
N ILE A 350 -12.56 5.27 1.35
CA ILE A 350 -11.17 4.99 0.95
C ILE A 350 -11.08 4.81 -0.56
N ALA A 351 -12.01 4.05 -1.17
CA ALA A 351 -12.04 3.85 -2.61
C ALA A 351 -12.12 5.18 -3.38
N GLU A 352 -12.92 6.14 -2.91
CA GLU A 352 -13.00 7.48 -3.50
C GLU A 352 -11.72 8.28 -3.31
N ALA A 353 -11.10 8.18 -2.13
CA ALA A 353 -9.88 8.91 -1.78
C ALA A 353 -8.67 8.50 -2.63
N ILE A 354 -8.55 7.20 -2.97
CA ILE A 354 -7.39 6.64 -3.70
C ILE A 354 -7.61 6.50 -5.22
N ALA A 355 -8.83 6.71 -5.73
CA ALA A 355 -9.13 6.67 -7.16
C ALA A 355 -8.45 7.72 -8.05
N PRO A 356 -8.20 8.97 -7.61
CA PRO A 356 -7.69 10.04 -8.46
C PRO A 356 -6.37 9.73 -9.20
N ARG A 357 -6.09 10.52 -10.25
CA ARG A 357 -4.95 10.33 -11.16
C ARG A 357 -3.58 10.31 -10.47
N ASN A 358 -3.42 11.07 -9.39
CA ASN A 358 -2.19 11.12 -8.60
C ASN A 358 -1.97 9.86 -7.73
N TYR A 359 -2.94 8.94 -7.73
CA TYR A 359 -2.92 7.69 -6.98
C TYR A 359 -3.16 6.50 -7.93
N LEU A 360 -4.29 5.79 -7.83
CA LEU A 360 -4.53 4.58 -8.63
C LEU A 360 -4.90 4.89 -10.09
N ASN A 361 -5.50 6.05 -10.34
CA ASN A 361 -6.05 6.41 -11.65
C ASN A 361 -6.99 5.33 -12.22
N GLN A 362 -7.90 4.81 -11.39
CA GLN A 362 -8.88 3.79 -11.77
C GLN A 362 -10.31 4.26 -11.49
N PRO A 363 -11.34 3.69 -12.15
CA PRO A 363 -12.72 3.98 -11.83
C PRO A 363 -13.05 3.64 -10.37
N VAL A 364 -13.72 4.56 -9.67
CA VAL A 364 -14.16 4.35 -8.27
C VAL A 364 -14.95 3.06 -8.12
N SER A 365 -15.85 2.76 -9.07
CA SER A 365 -16.66 1.53 -9.05
C SER A 365 -15.83 0.25 -9.12
N VAL A 366 -14.65 0.28 -9.77
CA VAL A 366 -13.74 -0.88 -9.83
C VAL A 366 -13.04 -1.04 -8.49
N ILE A 367 -12.57 0.06 -7.89
CA ILE A 367 -11.91 0.04 -6.58
C ILE A 367 -12.89 -0.38 -5.48
N GLN A 368 -14.12 0.15 -5.49
CA GLN A 368 -15.16 -0.23 -4.53
C GLN A 368 -15.49 -1.72 -4.59
N GLN A 369 -15.61 -2.30 -5.80
CA GLN A 369 -15.84 -3.76 -5.94
C GLN A 369 -14.74 -4.59 -5.29
N VAL A 370 -13.50 -4.11 -5.32
CA VAL A 370 -12.36 -4.76 -4.67
C VAL A 370 -12.45 -4.58 -3.15
N LEU A 371 -12.49 -3.33 -2.67
CA LEU A 371 -12.38 -3.04 -1.23
C LEU A 371 -13.62 -3.49 -0.44
N THR A 372 -14.82 -3.42 -1.02
CA THR A 372 -16.07 -3.80 -0.33
C THR A 372 -16.45 -5.26 -0.53
N GLY A 373 -15.76 -5.98 -1.42
CA GLY A 373 -16.00 -7.41 -1.60
C GLY A 373 -17.25 -7.78 -2.39
N ARG A 374 -18.03 -6.83 -2.91
CA ARG A 374 -19.15 -7.11 -3.82
C ARG A 374 -18.76 -6.84 -5.27
N TYR A 375 -18.56 -7.89 -6.07
CA TYR A 375 -17.94 -7.78 -7.39
C TYR A 375 -18.52 -8.75 -8.44
N ALA A 376 -18.39 -8.39 -9.71
CA ALA A 376 -18.67 -9.33 -10.80
C ALA A 376 -17.45 -10.24 -11.04
N ASP A 377 -17.69 -11.54 -11.29
CA ASP A 377 -16.61 -12.53 -11.55
C ASP A 377 -16.23 -12.67 -13.04
N GLY A 378 -16.98 -12.05 -13.95
CA GLY A 378 -16.79 -12.18 -15.41
C GLY A 378 -17.37 -13.47 -16.02
N LEU A 379 -17.99 -14.32 -15.20
CA LEU A 379 -18.70 -15.54 -15.58
C LEU A 379 -20.23 -15.39 -15.51
N GLY A 380 -20.70 -14.16 -15.27
CA GLY A 380 -22.13 -13.84 -15.17
C GLY A 380 -22.67 -13.84 -13.74
N ASN A 381 -21.81 -14.03 -12.73
CA ASN A 381 -22.22 -13.97 -11.33
C ASN A 381 -21.73 -12.68 -10.66
N VAL A 382 -22.49 -12.26 -9.66
CA VAL A 382 -22.04 -11.30 -8.65
C VAL A 382 -21.69 -12.10 -7.40
N LYS A 383 -20.50 -11.85 -6.86
CA LYS A 383 -19.98 -12.45 -5.64
C LYS A 383 -20.02 -11.43 -4.50
N GLU A 384 -20.17 -11.94 -3.29
CA GLU A 384 -20.08 -11.18 -2.05
C GLU A 384 -19.07 -11.88 -1.14
N ASP A 385 -17.90 -11.28 -1.01
CA ASP A 385 -16.81 -11.72 -0.14
C ASP A 385 -16.10 -10.47 0.41
N PRO A 386 -16.57 -9.93 1.55
CA PRO A 386 -16.01 -8.74 2.18
C PRO A 386 -14.50 -8.85 2.46
N ASP A 387 -14.02 -10.08 2.65
CA ASP A 387 -12.62 -10.39 2.99
C ASP A 387 -11.83 -10.82 1.74
N ARG A 388 -12.30 -10.46 0.53
CA ARG A 388 -11.56 -10.66 -0.73
C ARG A 388 -10.18 -9.98 -0.67
N ILE A 389 -10.13 -8.82 -0.03
CA ILE A 389 -8.91 -8.11 0.40
C ILE A 389 -9.15 -7.69 1.84
N ASP A 390 -8.11 -7.74 2.66
CA ASP A 390 -8.14 -7.17 4.00
C ASP A 390 -6.78 -6.58 4.39
N PHE A 391 -6.72 -5.88 5.50
CA PHE A 391 -5.61 -5.03 5.92
C PHE A 391 -5.19 -5.40 7.35
N ASP A 392 -4.12 -6.18 7.48
CA ASP A 392 -3.53 -6.55 8.76
C ASP A 392 -2.06 -6.10 8.75
N PRO A 393 -1.63 -5.21 9.67
CA PRO A 393 -0.26 -4.71 9.66
C PRO A 393 0.78 -5.73 10.11
N PHE A 394 0.38 -6.84 10.75
CA PHE A 394 1.32 -7.69 11.48
C PHE A 394 2.22 -8.54 10.56
N PRO A 395 3.55 -8.34 10.57
CA PRO A 395 4.47 -9.04 9.68
C PRO A 395 4.92 -10.38 10.27
N TRP A 396 4.05 -11.39 10.22
CA TRP A 396 4.32 -12.73 10.77
C TRP A 396 5.67 -13.32 10.31
N HIS A 397 6.53 -13.69 11.26
CA HIS A 397 7.80 -14.37 10.97
C HIS A 397 7.58 -15.71 10.27
N SER A 398 6.56 -16.46 10.67
CA SER A 398 6.17 -17.70 9.99
C SER A 398 5.89 -17.53 8.49
N MET A 399 5.30 -16.39 8.07
CA MET A 399 5.07 -16.12 6.66
C MET A 399 6.38 -15.81 5.91
N ALA A 400 7.33 -15.10 6.55
CA ALA A 400 8.66 -14.89 5.99
C ALA A 400 9.39 -16.23 5.76
N VAL A 401 9.30 -17.15 6.72
CA VAL A 401 9.85 -18.50 6.58
C VAL A 401 9.22 -19.21 5.39
N TRP A 402 7.89 -19.21 5.27
CA TRP A 402 7.22 -19.82 4.11
C TRP A 402 7.71 -19.24 2.80
N ILE A 403 7.82 -17.91 2.70
CA ILE A 403 8.31 -17.22 1.50
C ILE A 403 9.72 -17.71 1.13
N MET A 404 10.63 -17.78 2.11
CA MET A 404 11.98 -18.29 1.89
C MET A 404 11.99 -19.77 1.49
N THR A 405 11.08 -20.60 2.02
CA THR A 405 10.95 -22.00 1.54
C THR A 405 10.55 -22.06 0.07
N GLN A 406 9.70 -21.14 -0.40
CA GLN A 406 9.32 -21.09 -1.81
C GLN A 406 10.44 -20.53 -2.69
N MET A 407 11.23 -19.58 -2.19
CA MET A 407 12.45 -19.14 -2.86
C MET A 407 13.42 -20.32 -3.05
N LYS A 408 13.64 -21.13 -2.00
CA LYS A 408 14.47 -22.33 -2.08
C LYS A 408 13.89 -23.38 -3.02
N ARG A 409 12.60 -23.75 -2.85
CA ARG A 409 11.89 -24.74 -3.69
C ARG A 409 12.08 -24.47 -5.18
N TRP A 410 12.10 -23.20 -5.59
CA TRP A 410 12.22 -22.79 -6.99
C TRP A 410 13.63 -22.35 -7.42
N GLY A 411 14.66 -22.58 -6.59
CA GLY A 411 16.06 -22.34 -6.94
C GLY A 411 16.46 -20.86 -7.00
N TYR A 412 15.74 -19.99 -6.29
CA TYR A 412 16.14 -18.58 -6.12
C TYR A 412 17.21 -18.40 -5.04
N VAL A 413 17.32 -19.36 -4.12
CA VAL A 413 18.31 -19.43 -3.04
C VAL A 413 18.90 -20.83 -3.04
N ASP A 414 20.23 -20.93 -2.99
CA ASP A 414 20.96 -22.20 -2.93
C ASP A 414 21.49 -22.46 -1.51
N GLY A 415 21.65 -23.74 -1.16
CA GLY A 415 22.30 -24.16 0.09
C GLY A 415 21.40 -24.10 1.34
N ASP A 416 22.05 -24.04 2.51
CA ASP A 416 21.37 -23.94 3.80
C ASP A 416 20.93 -22.50 4.06
N VAL A 417 19.67 -22.33 4.47
CA VAL A 417 19.06 -21.02 4.74
C VAL A 417 18.82 -20.86 6.24
N ASP A 418 19.33 -19.79 6.83
CA ASP A 418 18.96 -19.40 8.21
C ASP A 418 17.58 -18.72 8.20
N TYR A 419 16.53 -19.52 8.04
CA TYR A 419 15.17 -19.02 7.93
C TYR A 419 14.76 -18.17 9.12
N LYS A 420 15.12 -18.59 10.34
CA LYS A 420 14.72 -17.89 11.56
C LYS A 420 15.46 -16.56 11.68
N GLY A 421 16.79 -16.58 11.55
CA GLY A 421 17.60 -15.38 11.65
C GLY A 421 17.19 -14.32 10.62
N ILE A 422 17.00 -14.71 9.36
CA ILE A 422 16.60 -13.78 8.29
C ILE A 422 15.17 -13.27 8.50
N ALA A 423 14.23 -14.14 8.92
CA ALA A 423 12.85 -13.72 9.20
C ALA A 423 12.80 -12.67 10.32
N GLU A 424 13.49 -12.92 11.43
CA GLU A 424 13.53 -12.00 12.58
C GLU A 424 14.32 -10.72 12.29
N GLU A 425 15.32 -10.78 11.41
CA GLU A 425 16.07 -9.60 10.95
C GLU A 425 15.19 -8.67 10.11
N VAL A 426 14.45 -9.22 9.14
CA VAL A 426 13.76 -8.44 8.11
C VAL A 426 12.34 -8.07 8.54
N TYR A 427 11.56 -8.99 9.13
CA TYR A 427 10.16 -8.75 9.46
C TYR A 427 10.07 -8.28 10.92
N LEU A 428 9.69 -7.01 11.13
CA LEU A 428 9.72 -6.41 12.48
C LEU A 428 8.44 -6.70 13.28
N ALA A 429 8.11 -7.98 13.45
CA ALA A 429 6.87 -8.41 14.10
C ALA A 429 6.77 -7.95 15.56
N THR A 430 7.87 -8.02 16.30
CA THR A 430 7.94 -7.60 17.70
C THR A 430 7.70 -6.10 17.82
N GLU A 431 8.37 -5.29 16.99
CA GLU A 431 8.23 -3.84 16.96
C GLU A 431 6.84 -3.41 16.49
N CYS A 432 6.28 -4.10 15.49
CA CYS A 432 4.91 -3.91 15.04
C CYS A 432 3.92 -4.14 16.18
N GLY A 433 4.08 -5.25 16.91
CA GLY A 433 3.26 -5.53 18.09
C GLY A 433 3.38 -4.48 19.19
N ARG A 434 4.55 -3.85 19.37
CA ARG A 434 4.70 -2.71 20.29
C ARG A 434 3.94 -1.48 19.77
N VAL A 435 4.09 -1.13 18.49
CA VAL A 435 3.40 -0.01 17.87
C VAL A 435 1.88 -0.18 17.92
N MET A 436 1.37 -1.38 17.63
CA MET A 436 -0.05 -1.71 17.75
C MET A 436 -0.57 -1.42 19.17
N ARG A 437 0.12 -1.90 20.21
CA ARG A 437 -0.26 -1.63 21.61
C ARG A 437 -0.23 -0.14 21.97
N GLU A 438 0.77 0.60 21.50
CA GLU A 438 0.85 2.05 21.71
C GLU A 438 -0.32 2.81 21.09
N LEU A 439 -0.84 2.30 19.96
CA LEU A 439 -2.00 2.86 19.27
C LEU A 439 -3.34 2.30 19.77
N GLY A 440 -3.32 1.40 20.76
CA GLY A 440 -4.53 0.81 21.36
C GLY A 440 -5.09 -0.41 20.63
N TYR A 441 -4.34 -1.00 19.69
CA TYR A 441 -4.69 -2.24 19.00
C TYR A 441 -4.11 -3.47 19.71
N GLU A 442 -4.77 -4.62 19.55
CA GLU A 442 -4.34 -5.89 20.11
C GLU A 442 -3.48 -6.65 19.08
N PRO A 443 -2.16 -6.79 19.29
CA PRO A 443 -1.34 -7.62 18.42
C PRO A 443 -1.41 -9.10 18.81
N PRO A 444 -1.04 -10.01 17.90
CA PRO A 444 -0.79 -11.40 18.25
C PRO A 444 0.22 -11.57 19.40
N GLU A 445 0.00 -12.58 20.25
CA GLU A 445 0.93 -12.94 21.33
C GLU A 445 2.20 -13.63 20.82
N VAL A 446 2.14 -14.23 19.63
CA VAL A 446 3.22 -14.98 18.99
C VAL A 446 3.45 -14.47 17.56
N THR A 447 4.68 -14.64 17.07
CA THR A 447 5.07 -14.25 15.70
C THR A 447 5.15 -15.44 14.73
N TYR A 448 5.10 -16.67 15.28
CA TYR A 448 5.11 -17.92 14.55
C TYR A 448 3.80 -18.68 14.74
N LYS A 449 3.24 -19.19 13.64
CA LYS A 449 2.10 -20.11 13.64
C LYS A 449 2.18 -21.01 12.40
N SER A 450 1.57 -22.19 12.47
CA SER A 450 1.36 -23.03 11.30
C SER A 450 0.32 -22.43 10.37
N HIS A 451 0.44 -22.72 9.08
CA HIS A 451 -0.47 -22.24 8.05
C HIS A 451 -0.99 -23.41 7.21
N MET A 452 -2.20 -23.27 6.67
CA MET A 452 -2.77 -24.24 5.74
C MET A 452 -2.76 -23.65 4.34
N ILE A 453 -1.95 -24.21 3.44
CA ILE A 453 -1.81 -23.75 2.06
C ILE A 453 -2.28 -24.85 1.12
N MET A 454 -3.45 -24.63 0.52
CA MET A 454 -4.13 -25.57 -0.39
C MET A 454 -4.24 -26.99 0.19
N GLY A 455 -4.66 -27.07 1.45
CA GLY A 455 -4.85 -28.34 2.16
C GLY A 455 -3.57 -28.99 2.69
N LYS A 456 -2.41 -28.36 2.52
CA LYS A 456 -1.13 -28.79 3.07
C LYS A 456 -0.72 -27.91 4.24
N GLU A 457 -0.46 -28.53 5.39
CA GLU A 457 0.06 -27.82 6.55
C GLU A 457 1.52 -27.42 6.32
N PHE A 458 1.82 -26.16 6.64
CA PHE A 458 3.16 -25.62 6.75
C PHE A 458 3.45 -25.33 8.21
N ASP A 459 4.40 -26.08 8.77
CA ASP A 459 4.99 -25.84 10.08
C ASP A 459 6.29 -25.02 9.91
N PRO A 460 6.35 -23.77 10.40
CA PRO A 460 7.54 -22.94 10.27
C PRO A 460 8.75 -23.45 11.07
N GLU A 461 8.58 -24.42 11.98
CA GLU A 461 9.70 -25.08 12.65
C GLU A 461 10.37 -26.17 11.79
N GLN A 462 9.70 -26.61 10.71
CA GLN A 462 10.17 -27.67 9.82
C GLN A 462 10.23 -27.22 8.33
N PRO A 463 10.91 -26.10 8.00
CA PRO A 463 10.88 -25.53 6.65
C PRO A 463 11.48 -26.46 5.58
N GLU A 464 12.56 -27.19 5.90
CA GLU A 464 13.20 -28.11 4.95
C GLU A 464 12.32 -29.32 4.66
N ALA A 465 11.69 -29.91 5.69
CA ALA A 465 10.74 -31.01 5.50
C ALA A 465 9.56 -30.58 4.62
N TYR A 466 9.10 -29.33 4.75
CA TYR A 466 8.09 -28.78 3.87
C TYR A 466 8.56 -28.70 2.42
N VAL A 467 9.78 -28.20 2.14
CA VAL A 467 10.34 -28.18 0.78
C VAL A 467 10.51 -29.60 0.21
N ASP A 468 10.99 -30.53 1.02
CA ASP A 468 11.19 -31.95 0.65
C ASP A 468 9.90 -32.71 0.37
N SER A 469 8.78 -32.24 0.90
CA SER A 469 7.48 -32.86 0.70
C SER A 469 6.83 -32.56 -0.66
N PHE A 470 7.47 -31.80 -1.55
CA PHE A 470 6.95 -31.47 -2.88
C PHE A 470 7.61 -32.30 -3.98
N GLU A 471 6.79 -32.88 -4.86
CA GLU A 471 7.28 -33.63 -6.03
C GLU A 471 7.93 -32.72 -7.08
N ILE A 472 7.33 -31.56 -7.35
CA ILE A 472 7.83 -30.56 -8.31
C ILE A 472 8.60 -29.46 -7.57
N ARG A 473 9.93 -29.45 -7.75
CA ARG A 473 10.88 -28.50 -7.14
C ARG A 473 12.20 -28.40 -7.94
N ARG A 474 13.12 -27.54 -7.48
CA ARG A 474 14.47 -27.29 -8.05
C ARG A 474 15.62 -27.49 -7.07
N SER A 475 15.32 -27.42 -5.77
CA SER A 475 16.23 -27.67 -4.66
C SER A 475 16.36 -29.15 -4.32
#